data_AF-A0A0N0UGI3-F1
#
_entry.id   AF-A0A0N0UGI3-F1
#
_cell.length_a   1.000
_cell.length_b   1.000
_cell.length_c   1.000
_cell.angle_alpha   90.00
_cell.angle_beta   90.00
_cell.angle_gamma   90.00
#
_symmetry.space_group_name_H-M   'P 1'
#
loop_
_entity.id
_entity.type
_entity.pdbx_description
1 polymer ?
#
loop_
_entity_poly.entity_id
_entity_poly.type
_entity_poly.pdbx_seq_one_letter_code
_entity_poly.pdbx_strand_id
1 'polypeptide(L)' 'MKSRTLMEFTVDVAHPVGELSAVISEILGVHADSRLDILRGLDTVIGEAIVQLEQSEGTDINDGND' A
#
# COMPACT_ATOMS: atom_id res chain seq x y z
N MET A 1 -15.00 22.23 15.01
CA MET A 1 -13.53 22.04 14.92
C MET A 1 -13.29 20.71 14.22
N LYS A 2 -12.53 20.67 13.11
CA LYS A 2 -12.05 19.38 12.57
C LYS A 2 -10.99 18.87 13.52
N SER A 3 -11.28 17.78 14.23
CA SER A 3 -10.32 17.09 15.08
C SER A 3 -9.15 16.63 14.20
N ARG A 4 -7.93 17.00 14.58
CA ARG A 4 -6.70 16.47 13.99
C ARG A 4 -6.16 15.41 14.95
N THR A 5 -6.14 14.16 14.50
CA THR A 5 -5.46 13.08 15.23
C THR A 5 -4.03 12.98 14.69
N LEU A 6 -3.05 13.10 15.57
CA LEU A 6 -1.64 12.83 15.25
C LEU A 6 -1.34 11.40 15.69
N MET A 7 -0.73 10.61 14.81
CA MET A 7 -0.33 9.24 15.11
C MET A 7 1.11 9.04 14.63
N GLU A 8 1.94 8.44 15.48
CA GLU A 8 3.34 8.16 15.21
C GLU A 8 3.56 6.64 15.29
N PHE A 9 4.24 6.09 14.30
CA PHE A 9 4.50 4.65 14.20
C PHE A 9 6.01 4.43 14.01
N THR A 10 6.54 3.40 14.66
CA THR A 10 7.84 2.82 14.31
C THR A 10 7.57 1.52 13.57
N VAL A 11 8.23 1.31 12.44
CA VAL A 11 7.97 0.19 11.54
C VAL A 11 9.25 -0.62 11.39
N ASP A 12 9.20 -1.93 11.69
CA ASP A 12 10.32 -2.83 11.42
C ASP A 12 10.37 -3.26 9.95
N VAL A 13 11.29 -2.66 9.19
CA VAL A 13 11.46 -2.96 7.77
C VAL A 13 12.01 -4.38 7.50
N ALA A 14 12.46 -5.12 8.52
CA ALA A 14 12.81 -6.52 8.36
C ALA A 14 11.56 -7.42 8.18
N HIS A 15 10.38 -6.96 8.59
CA HIS A 15 9.11 -7.70 8.53
C HIS A 15 7.97 -6.88 7.89
N PRO A 16 8.16 -6.37 6.67
CA PRO A 16 7.35 -5.26 6.13
C PRO A 16 5.87 -5.59 5.97
N VAL A 17 5.52 -6.84 5.63
CA VAL A 17 4.12 -7.26 5.45
C VAL A 17 3.33 -7.21 6.75
N GLY A 18 3.92 -7.72 7.84
CA GLY A 18 3.28 -7.74 9.16
C GLY A 18 3.08 -6.32 9.68
N GLU A 19 4.12 -5.50 9.56
CA GLU A 19 4.11 -4.12 10.03
C GLU A 19 3.11 -3.24 9.27
N LEU A 20 3.09 -3.32 7.93
CA LEU A 20 2.10 -2.60 7.12
C LEU A 20 0.67 -3.01 7.46
N SER A 21 0.44 -4.31 7.69
CA SER A 21 -0.88 -4.82 8.08
C SER A 21 -1.33 -4.26 9.44
N ALA A 22 -0.41 -4.14 10.41
CA ALA A 22 -0.69 -3.56 11.71
C ALA A 22 -1.05 -2.07 11.61
N VAL A 23 -0.26 -1.29 10.85
CA VAL A 23 -0.53 0.14 10.63
C VAL A 23 -1.87 0.37 9.93
N ILE A 24 -2.18 -0.40 8.88
CA ILE A 24 -3.48 -0.30 8.17
C ILE A 24 -4.63 -0.62 9.15
N SER A 25 -4.50 -1.68 9.94
CA SER A 25 -5.52 -2.07 10.92
C SER A 25 -5.80 -0.96 11.94
N GLU A 26 -4.74 -0.32 12.43
CA GLU A 26 -4.84 0.78 13.39
C GLU A 26 -5.54 2.01 12.78
N ILE A 27 -5.16 2.41 11.56
CA ILE A 27 -5.78 3.53 10.83
C ILE A 27 -7.27 3.25 10.60
N LEU A 28 -7.65 2.03 10.19
CA LEU A 28 -9.04 1.65 10.00
C LEU A 28 -9.84 1.64 11.31
N GLY A 29 -9.18 1.32 12.43
CA GLY A 29 -9.76 1.42 13.77
C GLY A 29 -10.14 2.87 14.11
N VAL A 30 -9.21 3.81 13.91
CA VAL A 30 -9.40 5.25 14.16
C VAL A 30 -10.44 5.87 13.23
N HIS A 31 -10.50 5.43 11.97
CA HIS A 31 -11.36 6.00 10.93
C HIS A 31 -12.57 5.12 10.60
N ALA A 32 -13.34 4.74 11.62
CA ALA A 32 -14.45 3.78 11.50
C ALA A 32 -15.45 4.11 10.37
N ASP A 33 -15.84 5.37 10.26
CA ASP A 33 -16.84 5.82 9.28
C ASP A 33 -16.31 5.88 7.84
N SER A 34 -14.98 5.87 7.66
CA SER A 34 -14.33 6.02 6.35
C SER A 34 -13.50 4.81 5.95
N ARG A 35 -13.61 3.68 6.68
CA ARG A 35 -12.81 2.46 6.44
C ARG A 35 -12.88 2.00 4.99
N LEU A 36 -14.08 1.98 4.43
CA LEU A 36 -14.33 1.45 3.10
C LEU A 36 -13.68 2.32 2.02
N ASP A 37 -13.73 3.65 2.17
CA ASP A 37 -13.08 4.56 1.24
C ASP A 37 -11.55 4.50 1.36
N ILE A 38 -11.02 4.34 2.57
CA ILE A 38 -9.58 4.11 2.81
C ILE A 38 -9.13 2.82 2.12
N LEU A 39 -9.86 1.71 2.32
CA LEU A 39 -9.53 0.43 1.71
C LEU A 39 -9.56 0.48 0.17
N ARG A 40 -10.54 1.18 -0.42
CA ARG A 40 -10.59 1.40 -1.87
C ARG A 40 -9.40 2.21 -2.38
N GLY A 41 -9.00 3.26 -1.65
CA GLY A 41 -7.82 4.04 -1.99
C GLY A 41 -6.53 3.21 -1.96
N LEU A 42 -6.38 2.36 -0.93
CA LEU A 42 -5.26 1.43 -0.82
C LEU A 42 -5.26 0.38 -1.95
N ASP A 43 -6.42 -0.19 -2.28
CA ASP A 43 -6.57 -1.16 -3.38
C ASP A 43 -6.09 -0.60 -4.72
N THR A 44 -6.49 0.63 -5.06
CA THR A 44 -6.02 1.32 -6.26
C THR A 44 -4.50 1.47 -6.28
N VAL A 45 -3.91 2.00 -5.20
CA VAL A 45 -2.46 2.24 -5.13
C VAL A 45 -1.66 0.93 -5.21
N ILE A 46 -2.12 -0.12 -4.53
CA ILE A 46 -1.48 -1.43 -4.56
C ILE A 46 -1.59 -2.04 -5.97
N GLY A 47 -2.76 -1.98 -6.59
CA GLY A 47 -2.98 -2.49 -7.95
C GLY A 47 -2.09 -1.78 -8.98
N GLU A 48 -1.99 -0.45 -8.91
CA GLU A 48 -1.09 0.34 -9.77
C GLU A 48 0.38 -0.04 -9.56
N ALA A 49 0.82 -0.22 -8.31
CA ALA A 49 2.18 -0.63 -8.01
C ALA A 49 2.51 -2.03 -8.56
N ILE A 50 1.58 -2.98 -8.45
CA ILE A 50 1.74 -4.33 -9.00
C ILE A 50 1.89 -4.26 -10.52
N VAL A 51 1.02 -3.53 -11.21
CA VAL A 51 1.11 -3.36 -12.68
C VAL A 51 2.45 -2.76 -13.10
N GLN A 52 2.97 -1.77 -12.37
CA GLN A 52 4.27 -1.18 -12.66
C GLN A 52 5.42 -2.18 -12.49
N LEU A 53 5.36 -3.04 -11.47
CA LEU A 53 6.35 -4.09 -11.26
C LEU A 53 6.29 -5.14 -12.36
N GLU A 54 5.10 -5.61 -12.72
CA GLU A 54 4.90 -6.57 -13.82
C GLU A 54 5.39 -6.02 -15.17
N GLN A 55 5.20 -4.73 -15.44
CA GLN A 55 5.74 -4.08 -16.63
C GLN A 55 7.26 -3.94 -16.59
N SER A 56 7.82 -3.66 -15.41
CA SER A 56 9.28 -3.56 -15.23
C SER A 56 9.96 -4.91 -15.38
N GLU A 57 9.34 -5.98 -14.88
CA GLU A 57 9.80 -7.37 -15.03
C GLU A 57 9.55 -7.93 -16.44
N GLY A 58 8.57 -7.37 -17.17
CA GLY A 58 8.21 -7.77 -18.54
C GLY A 58 9.07 -7.15 -19.65
N THR A 59 10.12 -6.37 -19.34
CA THR A 59 10.94 -5.66 -20.34
C THR A 59 12.17 -6.45 -20.82
N ASP A 60 12.39 -7.68 -20.35
CA ASP A 60 13.59 -8.49 -20.67
C ASP A 60 13.43 -9.54 -21.80
N ILE A 61 12.41 -9.46 -22.68
CA ILE A 61 12.30 -10.41 -23.80
C ILE A 61 11.80 -9.79 -25.11
N ASN A 62 12.66 -9.03 -25.79
CA ASN A 62 13.02 -9.27 -27.20
C ASN A 62 14.09 -8.29 -27.67
N ASP A 63 15.36 -8.56 -27.34
CA ASP A 63 16.49 -8.08 -28.12
C ASP A 63 17.06 -9.26 -28.92
N GLY A 64 16.75 -9.28 -30.22
CA GLY A 64 17.61 -9.87 -31.25
C GLY A 64 17.50 -11.38 -31.56
N ASN A 65 17.28 -11.62 -32.86
CA ASN A 65 17.74 -12.75 -33.70
C ASN A 65 16.61 -13.74 -34.11
N ASP A 66 16.24 -13.90 -35.40
CA ASP A 66 16.95 -13.81 -36.69
C ASP A 66 15.99 -13.31 -37.80
#